data_AF-A0A6H9SEN8-F1
#
_entry.id   AF-A0A6H9SEN8-F1
#
_cell.length_a   1.000
_cell.length_b   1.000
_cell.length_c   1.000
_cell.angle_alpha   90.00
_cell.angle_beta   90.00
_cell.angle_gamma   90.00
#
_symmetry.space_group_name_H-M   'P 1'
#
loop_
_entity.id
_entity.type
_entity.pdbx_description
1 polymer ?
#
loop_
_entity_poly.entity_id
_entity_poly.type
_entity_poly.pdbx_seq_one_letter_code
_entity_poly.pdbx_strand_id
1 'polypeptide(L)'
;FFVVASEAITVGDTTVSLPGIGSWLALAIEQQNIAAIAWAVLAMVAVIIAYDLLFFRPIVAWADKFRFEQTASQKRPRSRVYDLLRSTRLVPLVLLALGSIKASLFLEKLPRLPSIRFKTSARVSRTADRVWLALVAAACIAGILQLSRFIGSTLGWEDVASTFGLGLITLVRVSVLIVLASVVWVPIGVWIGLNPRWAERLQPIAQLLAAFPANVLFPFAVIAIVALKLNPDVWLSPLMIL
;
A
#
# COMPACT_ATOMS: atom_id res chain seq x y z
N PHE A 1 -0.48 -1.56 -4.12
CA PHE A 1 -1.56 -0.90 -4.88
C PHE A 1 -1.14 0.44 -5.47
N PHE A 2 -0.56 1.36 -4.70
CA PHE A 2 -0.22 2.70 -5.19
C PHE A 2 0.84 2.74 -6.30
N VAL A 3 1.79 1.80 -6.36
CA VAL A 3 2.91 1.87 -7.33
C VAL A 3 2.46 1.76 -8.79
N VAL A 4 1.58 0.80 -9.14
CA VAL A 4 1.10 0.64 -10.55
C VAL A 4 0.25 1.83 -10.98
N ALA A 5 -0.64 2.32 -10.11
CA ALA A 5 -1.47 3.49 -10.39
C ALA A 5 -0.66 4.81 -10.44
N SER A 6 0.47 4.88 -9.73
CA SER A 6 1.42 5.99 -9.81
C SER A 6 2.32 5.92 -11.04
N GLU A 7 2.55 4.73 -11.62
CA GLU A 7 3.43 4.51 -12.78
C GLU A 7 2.68 4.42 -14.11
N ALA A 8 1.38 4.08 -14.12
CA ALA A 8 0.53 4.04 -15.31
C ALA A 8 -0.67 4.96 -15.08
N ILE A 9 -0.51 6.24 -15.43
CA ILE A 9 -1.56 7.24 -15.25
C ILE A 9 -2.37 7.30 -16.55
N THR A 10 -3.63 6.89 -16.47
CA THR A 10 -4.58 7.00 -17.58
C THR A 10 -5.39 8.28 -17.38
N VAL A 11 -5.19 9.29 -18.23
CA VAL A 11 -6.02 10.49 -18.25
C VAL A 11 -6.75 10.53 -19.60
N GLY A 12 -8.06 10.30 -19.59
CA GLY A 12 -8.86 10.23 -20.82
C GLY A 12 -8.38 9.09 -21.72
N ASP A 13 -8.10 9.39 -22.99
CA ASP A 13 -7.59 8.44 -24.00
C ASP A 13 -6.05 8.34 -24.04
N THR A 14 -5.34 9.02 -23.13
CA THR A 14 -3.87 9.01 -23.08
C THR A 14 -3.36 8.29 -21.84
N THR A 15 -2.75 7.13 -22.04
CA THR A 15 -2.01 6.38 -21.02
C THR A 15 -0.56 6.88 -20.99
N VAL A 16 -0.20 7.66 -19.98
CA VAL A 16 1.19 8.05 -19.74
C VAL A 16 1.81 7.05 -18.77
N SER A 17 2.64 6.16 -19.33
CA SER A 17 3.34 5.12 -18.60
C SER A 17 4.75 5.60 -18.25
N LEU A 18 5.06 5.79 -16.97
CA LEU A 18 6.42 5.97 -16.50
C LEU A 18 7.15 4.61 -16.51
N PRO A 19 8.44 4.56 -16.85
CA PRO A 19 9.19 3.30 -16.88
C PRO A 19 9.30 2.70 -15.47
N GLY A 20 8.70 1.52 -15.27
CA GLY A 20 8.61 0.84 -13.98
C GLY A 20 8.07 -0.59 -14.10
N ILE A 21 8.12 -1.34 -13.01
CA ILE A 21 7.60 -2.73 -12.98
C ILE A 21 6.08 -2.72 -13.13
N GLY A 22 5.40 -1.68 -12.62
CA GLY A 22 3.96 -1.54 -12.71
C GLY A 22 3.48 -1.25 -14.14
N SER A 23 4.17 -0.37 -14.87
CA SER A 23 3.83 -0.09 -16.27
C SER A 23 4.12 -1.28 -17.20
N TRP A 24 5.19 -2.04 -16.94
CA TRP A 24 5.45 -3.29 -17.66
C TRP A 24 4.34 -4.33 -17.42
N LEU A 25 3.89 -4.49 -16.16
CA LEU A 25 2.80 -5.40 -15.84
C LEU A 25 1.49 -4.96 -16.51
N ALA A 26 1.18 -3.66 -16.53
CA ALA A 26 0.00 -3.12 -17.19
C ALA A 26 0.01 -3.39 -18.70
N LEU A 27 1.14 -3.11 -19.37
CA LEU A 27 1.32 -3.39 -20.80
C LEU A 27 1.22 -4.89 -21.10
N ALA A 28 1.78 -5.74 -20.24
CA ALA A 28 1.73 -7.19 -20.40
C ALA A 28 0.30 -7.75 -20.26
N ILE A 29 -0.53 -7.14 -19.40
CA ILE A 29 -1.96 -7.47 -19.26
C ILE A 29 -2.72 -7.04 -20.51
N GLU A 30 -2.47 -5.83 -21.02
CA GLU A 30 -3.09 -5.31 -22.24
C GLU A 30 -2.79 -6.21 -23.45
N GLN A 31 -1.53 -6.64 -23.59
CA GLN A 31 -1.08 -7.53 -24.67
C GLN A 31 -1.43 -9.01 -24.42
N GLN A 32 -2.09 -9.35 -23.32
CA GLN A 32 -2.43 -10.73 -22.91
C GLN A 32 -1.22 -11.69 -22.91
N ASN A 33 -0.01 -11.18 -22.69
CA ASN A 33 1.21 -11.97 -22.75
C ASN A 33 1.53 -12.58 -21.39
N ILE A 34 1.12 -13.83 -21.20
CA ILE A 34 1.30 -14.57 -19.93
C ILE A 34 2.77 -14.66 -19.52
N ALA A 35 3.70 -14.83 -20.48
CA ALA A 35 5.12 -14.90 -20.18
C ALA A 35 5.65 -13.55 -19.65
N ALA A 36 5.23 -12.44 -20.25
CA ALA A 36 5.62 -11.11 -19.79
C ALA A 36 5.05 -10.78 -18.40
N ILE A 37 3.82 -11.21 -18.10
CA ILE A 37 3.22 -11.12 -16.76
C ILE A 37 4.07 -11.90 -15.75
N ALA A 38 4.45 -13.15 -16.07
CA ALA A 38 5.28 -13.97 -15.20
C ALA A 38 6.65 -13.34 -14.90
N TRP A 39 7.30 -12.74 -15.92
CA TRP A 39 8.56 -12.02 -15.72
C TRP A 39 8.42 -10.77 -14.84
N ALA A 40 7.34 -9.99 -15.01
CA ALA A 40 7.07 -8.83 -14.17
C ALA A 40 6.88 -9.22 -12.70
N VAL A 41 6.18 -10.33 -12.47
CA VAL A 41 5.91 -10.88 -11.14
C VAL A 41 7.18 -11.40 -10.50
N LEU A 42 8.02 -12.11 -11.26
CA LEU A 42 9.31 -12.62 -10.79
C LEU A 42 10.26 -11.46 -10.44
N ALA A 43 10.29 -10.41 -11.25
CA ALA A 43 11.03 -9.19 -10.94
C ALA A 43 10.53 -8.54 -9.65
N MET A 44 9.21 -8.49 -9.42
CA MET A 44 8.65 -7.96 -8.19
C MET A 44 9.00 -8.82 -6.96
N VAL A 45 8.93 -10.16 -7.08
CA VAL A 45 9.39 -11.08 -6.03
C VAL A 45 10.86 -10.84 -5.70
N ALA A 46 11.71 -10.69 -6.72
CA ALA A 46 13.13 -10.44 -6.52
C ALA A 46 13.38 -9.10 -5.79
N VAL A 47 12.66 -8.04 -6.16
CA VAL A 47 12.74 -6.73 -5.48
C VAL A 47 12.26 -6.82 -4.04
N ILE A 48 11.14 -7.50 -3.77
CA ILE A 48 10.62 -7.69 -2.40
C ILE A 48 11.62 -8.48 -1.55
N ILE A 49 12.19 -9.58 -2.07
CA ILE A 49 13.21 -10.37 -1.36
C ILE A 49 14.48 -9.53 -1.13
N ALA A 50 14.92 -8.77 -2.13
CA ALA A 50 16.08 -7.90 -1.99
C ALA A 50 15.85 -6.84 -0.91
N TYR A 51 14.66 -6.25 -0.87
CA TYR A 51 14.29 -5.26 0.13
C TYR A 51 14.14 -5.86 1.53
N ASP A 52 13.53 -7.05 1.63
CA ASP A 52 13.44 -7.83 2.88
C ASP A 52 14.83 -8.15 3.44
N LEU A 53 15.74 -8.61 2.57
CA LEU A 53 17.08 -9.02 2.96
C LEU A 53 18.01 -7.83 3.29
N LEU A 54 17.93 -6.74 2.51
CA LEU A 54 18.87 -5.62 2.60
C LEU A 54 18.45 -4.58 3.64
N PHE A 55 17.15 -4.35 3.82
CA PHE A 55 16.63 -3.28 4.68
C PHE A 55 15.88 -3.83 5.88
N PHE A 56 14.86 -4.66 5.66
CA PHE A 56 13.95 -5.08 6.73
C PHE A 56 14.63 -6.02 7.74
N ARG A 57 15.27 -7.10 7.30
CA ARG A 57 15.95 -8.05 8.19
C ARG A 57 17.06 -7.42 9.03
N PRO A 58 17.93 -6.54 8.50
CA PRO A 58 18.95 -5.86 9.31
C PRO A 58 18.35 -4.91 10.35
N ILE A 59 17.27 -4.19 10.00
CA ILE A 59 16.59 -3.27 10.92
C ILE A 59 15.90 -4.03 12.04
N VAL A 60 15.20 -5.13 11.75
CA VAL A 60 14.55 -5.97 12.76
C VAL A 60 15.59 -6.59 13.70
N ALA A 61 16.70 -7.12 13.16
CA ALA A 61 17.80 -7.65 13.97
C ALA A 61 18.44 -6.57 14.88
N TRP A 62 18.43 -5.30 14.45
CA TRP A 62 18.88 -4.18 15.27
C TRP A 62 17.82 -3.78 16.33
N ALA A 63 16.53 -3.82 16.00
CA ALA A 63 15.43 -3.52 16.90
C ALA A 63 15.33 -4.54 18.06
N ASP A 64 15.63 -5.82 17.81
CA ASP A 64 15.68 -6.86 18.84
C ASP A 64 16.67 -6.53 19.97
N LYS A 65 17.71 -5.70 19.72
CA LYS A 65 18.63 -5.21 20.75
C LYS A 65 17.95 -4.38 21.84
N PHE A 66 16.80 -3.76 21.54
CA PHE A 66 16.04 -2.91 22.47
C PHE A 66 14.87 -3.64 23.14
N ARG A 67 14.64 -4.91 22.76
CA ARG A 67 13.57 -5.73 23.30
C ARG A 67 14.08 -6.40 24.59
N PHE A 68 13.85 -5.74 25.73
CA PHE A 68 14.16 -6.26 27.06
C PHE A 68 13.14 -7.35 27.46
N GLU A 69 13.27 -8.55 26.90
CA GLU A 69 12.52 -9.70 27.41
C GLU A 69 13.25 -10.33 28.60
N GLN A 70 12.67 -10.19 29.80
CA GLN A 70 13.15 -10.83 31.03
C GLN A 70 12.78 -12.32 31.14
N THR A 71 12.14 -12.93 30.12
CA THR A 71 11.79 -14.35 30.15
C THR A 71 12.71 -15.11 29.20
N ALA A 72 13.55 -15.96 29.77
CA ALA A 72 14.44 -16.83 29.03
C ALA A 72 13.66 -17.83 28.17
N SER A 73 14.14 -18.00 26.92
CA SER A 73 13.87 -19.09 25.99
C SER A 73 12.76 -18.87 24.95
N GLN A 74 13.15 -18.42 23.75
CA GLN A 74 13.28 -19.30 22.57
C GLN A 74 14.17 -18.65 21.49
N LYS A 75 14.96 -19.50 20.82
CA LYS A 75 16.04 -19.25 19.84
C LYS A 75 16.17 -17.85 19.20
N ARG A 76 17.37 -17.28 19.35
CA ARG A 76 17.87 -16.10 18.61
C ARG A 76 17.85 -16.35 17.08
N PRO A 77 17.14 -15.54 16.28
CA PRO A 77 17.32 -15.51 14.82
C PRO A 77 18.69 -14.88 14.50
N ARG A 78 19.62 -15.65 13.95
CA ARG A 78 20.93 -15.12 13.49
C ARG A 78 20.80 -14.59 12.06
N SER A 79 20.89 -13.27 11.87
CA SER A 79 20.98 -12.63 10.55
C SER A 79 22.44 -12.47 10.13
N ARG A 80 22.89 -13.24 9.12
CA ARG A 80 24.25 -13.15 8.57
C ARG A 80 24.57 -11.78 7.97
N VAL A 81 23.56 -11.05 7.48
CA VAL A 81 23.72 -9.70 6.91
C VAL A 81 24.02 -8.66 7.99
N TYR A 82 23.43 -8.82 9.19
CA TYR A 82 23.76 -7.99 10.35
C TYR A 82 25.20 -8.20 10.80
N ASP A 83 25.67 -9.44 10.84
CA ASP A 83 27.06 -9.76 11.18
C ASP A 83 28.04 -9.20 10.12
N LEU A 84 27.67 -9.25 8.83
CA LEU A 84 28.43 -8.65 7.73
C LEU A 84 28.46 -7.12 7.80
N LEU A 85 27.31 -6.46 8.02
CA LEU A 85 27.20 -4.99 8.18
C LEU A 85 27.93 -4.49 9.42
N ARG A 86 27.93 -5.27 10.50
CA ARG A 86 28.70 -4.97 11.72
C ARG A 86 30.21 -5.19 11.51
N SER A 87 30.60 -6.18 10.70
CA SER A 87 32.00 -6.42 10.35
C SER A 87 32.57 -5.43 9.34
N THR A 88 31.72 -4.84 8.50
CA THR A 88 32.16 -3.79 7.56
C THR A 88 32.15 -2.46 8.29
N ARG A 89 33.32 -1.84 8.40
CA ARG A 89 33.52 -0.45 8.88
C ARG A 89 32.88 0.61 7.96
N LEU A 90 31.89 0.22 7.15
CA LEU A 90 31.17 1.08 6.21
C LEU A 90 30.26 2.07 6.93
N VAL A 91 29.66 1.70 8.07
CA VAL A 91 28.82 2.62 8.85
C VAL A 91 29.58 3.89 9.28
N PRO A 92 30.77 3.81 9.94
CA PRO A 92 31.53 5.01 10.26
C PRO A 92 32.07 5.73 9.01
N LEU A 93 32.38 5.02 7.92
CA LEU A 93 32.90 5.63 6.70
C LEU A 93 31.80 6.40 5.92
N VAL A 94 30.58 5.87 5.88
CA VAL A 94 29.39 6.54 5.32
C VAL A 94 28.97 7.71 6.20
N LEU A 95 28.99 7.58 7.52
CA LEU A 95 28.72 8.69 8.44
C LEU A 95 29.76 9.82 8.32
N LEU A 96 31.05 9.48 8.15
CA LEU A 96 32.10 10.45 7.88
C LEU A 96 31.91 11.11 6.50
N ALA A 97 31.60 10.34 5.46
CA ALA A 97 31.33 10.88 4.12
C ALA A 97 30.11 11.81 4.11
N LEU A 98 29.01 11.46 4.78
CA LEU A 98 27.83 12.32 4.97
C LEU A 98 28.17 13.56 5.80
N GLY A 99 29.03 13.44 6.82
CA GLY A 99 29.57 14.56 7.58
C GLY A 99 30.40 15.50 6.70
N SER A 100 31.25 14.96 5.84
CA SER A 100 32.06 15.72 4.89
C SER A 100 31.21 16.39 3.80
N ILE A 101 30.13 15.76 3.34
CA ILE A 101 29.18 16.37 2.41
C ILE A 101 28.39 17.50 3.07
N LYS A 102 27.97 17.34 4.34
CA LYS A 102 27.36 18.44 5.11
C LYS A 102 28.33 19.60 5.32
N ALA A 103 29.60 19.30 5.59
CA ALA A 103 30.65 20.30 5.75
C ALA A 103 30.99 21.00 4.42
N SER A 104 30.98 20.29 3.29
CA SER A 104 31.20 20.88 1.96
C SER A 104 30.01 21.67 1.43
N LEU A 105 28.79 21.32 1.85
CA LEU A 105 27.57 22.04 1.49
C LEU A 105 27.37 23.37 2.23
N PHE A 106 28.26 23.77 3.16
CA PHE A 106 28.18 25.03 3.92
C PHE A 106 26.75 25.35 4.42
N LEU A 107 25.96 24.32 4.76
CA LEU A 107 24.56 24.48 5.20
C LEU A 107 24.46 25.22 6.54
N GLU A 108 25.57 25.31 7.30
CA GLU A 108 25.69 26.15 8.50
C GLU A 108 25.82 27.65 8.19
N LYS A 109 26.14 28.03 6.94
CA LYS A 109 26.24 29.43 6.48
C LYS A 109 25.08 29.85 5.58
N LEU A 110 23.93 29.20 5.68
CA LEU A 110 22.71 29.78 5.10
C LEU A 110 22.41 31.09 5.84
N PRO A 111 22.44 32.26 5.18
CA PRO A 111 22.03 33.50 5.81
C PRO A 111 20.60 33.29 6.30
N ARG A 112 20.37 33.53 7.60
CA ARG A 112 19.02 33.54 8.16
C ARG A 112 18.22 34.56 7.37
N LEU A 113 17.36 34.07 6.48
CA LEU A 113 16.43 34.91 5.74
C LEU A 113 15.69 35.78 6.76
N PRO A 114 15.59 37.11 6.55
CA PRO A 114 14.83 37.96 7.44
C PRO A 114 13.42 37.38 7.52
N SER A 115 12.97 37.03 8.72
CA SER A 115 11.60 36.59 8.91
C SER A 115 10.71 37.78 8.57
N ILE A 116 10.12 37.77 7.38
CA ILE A 116 9.11 38.75 7.01
C ILE A 116 7.89 38.43 7.86
N ARG A 117 7.84 39.02 9.06
CA ARG A 117 6.65 38.98 9.91
C ARG A 117 5.64 39.93 9.27
N PHE A 118 4.80 39.38 8.42
CA PHE A 118 3.57 40.05 8.02
C PHE A 118 2.76 40.33 9.28
N LYS A 119 2.78 41.58 9.74
CA LYS A 119 1.82 42.07 10.75
C LYS A 119 0.46 42.15 10.08
N THR A 120 -0.17 40.99 9.89
CA THR A 120 -1.59 40.94 9.55
C THR A 120 -2.34 41.51 10.75
N SER A 121 -3.03 42.62 10.52
CA SER A 121 -3.95 43.20 11.49
C SER A 121 -4.92 42.10 11.93
N ALA A 122 -4.95 41.79 13.23
CA ALA A 122 -5.82 40.74 13.78
C ALA A 122 -7.32 40.95 13.48
N ARG A 123 -7.70 42.16 13.04
CA ARG A 123 -9.07 42.49 12.60
C ARG A 123 -9.26 42.21 11.09
N VAL A 124 -8.25 42.44 10.25
CA VAL A 124 -8.26 42.10 8.82
C VAL A 124 -8.21 40.58 8.62
N SER A 125 -7.44 39.85 9.43
CA SER A 125 -7.43 38.37 9.38
C SER A 125 -8.79 37.78 9.71
N ARG A 126 -9.48 38.25 10.76
CA ARG A 126 -10.80 37.72 11.17
C ARG A 126 -11.90 37.98 10.15
N THR A 127 -11.91 39.14 9.49
CA THR A 127 -12.91 39.43 8.45
C THR A 127 -12.62 38.64 7.18
N ALA A 128 -11.35 38.51 6.79
CA ALA A 128 -10.94 37.66 5.66
C ALA A 128 -11.30 36.19 5.90
N ASP A 129 -11.11 35.69 7.13
CA ASP A 129 -11.45 34.31 7.50
C ASP A 129 -12.96 34.06 7.46
N ARG A 130 -13.77 35.02 7.90
CA ARG A 130 -15.24 34.93 7.81
C ARG A 130 -15.74 34.99 6.38
N VAL A 131 -15.16 35.86 5.55
CA VAL A 131 -15.49 35.94 4.12
C VAL A 131 -15.11 34.63 3.43
N TRP A 132 -13.93 34.08 3.75
CA TRP A 132 -13.49 32.78 3.23
C TRP A 132 -14.44 31.66 3.64
N LEU A 133 -14.78 31.55 4.93
CA LEU A 133 -15.76 30.57 5.43
C LEU A 133 -17.13 30.72 4.79
N ALA A 134 -17.61 31.96 4.60
CA ALA A 134 -18.86 32.22 3.93
C ALA A 134 -18.82 31.80 2.45
N LEU A 135 -17.70 32.03 1.77
CA LEU A 135 -17.49 31.64 0.37
C LEU A 135 -17.41 30.12 0.23
N VAL A 136 -16.68 29.44 1.13
CA VAL A 136 -16.64 27.98 1.20
C VAL A 136 -18.02 27.41 1.49
N ALA A 137 -18.75 27.96 2.47
CA ALA A 137 -20.11 27.53 2.78
C ALA A 137 -21.06 27.73 1.60
N ALA A 138 -20.97 28.87 0.91
CA ALA A 138 -21.76 29.13 -0.29
C ALA A 138 -21.42 28.16 -1.43
N ALA A 139 -20.13 27.83 -1.63
CA ALA A 139 -19.70 26.83 -2.60
C ALA A 139 -20.22 25.44 -2.25
N CYS A 140 -20.17 25.04 -0.98
CA CYS A 140 -20.76 23.78 -0.51
C CYS A 140 -22.27 23.73 -0.74
N ILE A 141 -23.00 24.80 -0.40
CA ILE A 141 -24.46 24.88 -0.61
C ILE A 141 -24.77 24.82 -2.11
N ALA A 142 -24.05 25.56 -2.94
CA ALA A 142 -24.21 25.51 -4.39
C ALA A 142 -23.95 24.10 -4.94
N GLY A 143 -22.89 23.45 -4.47
CA GLY A 143 -22.57 22.06 -4.81
C GLY A 143 -23.67 21.08 -4.42
N ILE A 144 -24.21 21.20 -3.20
CA ILE A 144 -25.34 20.37 -2.71
C ILE A 144 -26.58 20.59 -3.57
N LEU A 145 -26.92 21.85 -3.88
CA LEU A 145 -28.09 22.18 -4.71
C LEU A 145 -27.93 21.68 -6.14
N GLN A 146 -26.73 21.76 -6.70
CA GLN A 146 -26.45 21.26 -8.04
C GLN A 146 -26.52 19.74 -8.08
N LEU A 147 -25.96 19.07 -7.06
CA LEU A 147 -26.05 17.62 -6.89
C LEU A 147 -27.49 17.17 -6.70
N SER A 148 -28.29 17.84 -5.86
CA SER A 148 -29.68 17.47 -5.61
C SER A 148 -30.55 17.67 -6.85
N ARG A 149 -30.32 18.73 -7.64
CA ARG A 149 -31.01 18.95 -8.92
C ARG A 149 -30.63 17.89 -9.94
N PHE A 150 -29.35 17.55 -10.04
CA PHE A 150 -28.85 16.50 -10.93
C PHE A 150 -29.40 15.12 -10.55
N ILE A 151 -29.43 14.79 -9.26
CA ILE A 151 -30.03 13.55 -8.77
C ILE A 151 -31.52 13.53 -9.10
N GLY A 152 -32.25 14.61 -8.78
CA GLY A 152 -33.69 14.70 -9.02
C GLY A 152 -34.11 14.69 -10.50
N SER A 153 -33.24 15.09 -11.43
CA SER A 153 -33.53 15.07 -12.87
C SER A 153 -33.21 13.75 -13.55
N THR A 154 -32.36 12.92 -12.94
CA THR A 154 -31.70 11.80 -13.64
C THR A 154 -31.90 10.46 -12.95
N LEU A 155 -32.14 10.43 -11.63
CA LEU A 155 -32.28 9.21 -10.85
C LEU A 155 -33.73 9.03 -10.39
N GLY A 156 -34.30 7.87 -10.72
CA GLY A 156 -35.59 7.43 -10.21
C GLY A 156 -35.47 6.79 -8.83
N TRP A 157 -36.62 6.64 -8.14
CA TRP A 157 -36.68 5.86 -6.89
C TRP A 157 -36.30 4.38 -7.10
N GLU A 158 -36.46 3.87 -8.32
CA GLU A 158 -36.04 2.53 -8.72
C GLU A 158 -34.50 2.40 -8.72
N ASP A 159 -33.76 3.42 -9.15
CA ASP A 159 -32.29 3.40 -9.13
C ASP A 159 -31.75 3.38 -7.70
N VAL A 160 -32.43 4.09 -6.78
CA VAL A 160 -32.09 4.08 -5.36
C VAL A 160 -32.35 2.70 -4.76
N ALA A 161 -33.51 2.10 -5.04
CA ALA A 161 -33.87 0.77 -4.54
C ALA A 161 -32.95 -0.31 -5.11
N SER A 162 -32.61 -0.25 -6.41
CA SER A 162 -31.73 -1.20 -7.07
C SER A 162 -30.29 -1.08 -6.56
N THR A 163 -29.76 0.14 -6.43
CA THR A 163 -28.42 0.38 -5.89
C THR A 163 -28.32 -0.07 -4.44
N PHE A 164 -29.34 0.21 -3.63
CA PHE A 164 -29.40 -0.25 -2.25
C PHE A 164 -29.47 -1.78 -2.17
N GLY A 165 -30.29 -2.42 -3.02
CA GLY A 165 -30.38 -3.88 -3.12
C GLY A 165 -29.06 -4.52 -3.54
N LEU A 166 -28.40 -3.99 -4.57
CA LEU A 166 -27.07 -4.43 -5.00
C LEU A 166 -26.02 -4.24 -3.88
N GLY A 167 -26.10 -3.13 -3.14
CA GLY A 167 -25.30 -2.89 -1.94
C GLY A 167 -25.51 -3.97 -0.87
N LEU A 168 -26.77 -4.36 -0.61
CA LEU A 168 -27.07 -5.43 0.34
C LEU A 168 -26.55 -6.79 -0.14
N ILE A 169 -26.69 -7.10 -1.43
CA ILE A 169 -26.20 -8.35 -2.03
C ILE A 169 -24.67 -8.43 -1.94
N THR A 170 -23.97 -7.34 -2.24
CA THR A 170 -22.51 -7.27 -2.10
C THR A 170 -22.06 -7.37 -0.64
N LEU A 171 -22.77 -6.76 0.30
CA LEU A 171 -22.52 -6.90 1.73
C LEU A 171 -22.65 -8.35 2.18
N VAL A 172 -23.73 -9.04 1.79
CA VAL A 172 -23.95 -10.46 2.10
C VAL A 172 -22.83 -11.29 1.50
N ARG A 173 -22.49 -11.05 0.23
CA ARG A 173 -21.41 -11.75 -0.48
C ARG A 173 -20.07 -11.62 0.26
N VAL A 174 -19.66 -10.41 0.63
CA VAL A 174 -18.41 -10.16 1.36
C VAL A 174 -18.46 -10.78 2.76
N SER A 175 -19.60 -10.65 3.47
CA SER A 175 -19.78 -11.24 4.80
C SER A 175 -19.64 -12.77 4.78
N VAL A 176 -20.28 -13.43 3.81
CA VAL A 176 -20.16 -14.88 3.61
C VAL A 176 -18.71 -15.28 3.34
N LEU A 177 -18.01 -14.55 2.48
CA LEU A 177 -16.59 -14.81 2.20
C LEU A 177 -15.70 -14.63 3.43
N ILE A 178 -15.94 -13.60 4.25
CA ILE A 178 -15.21 -13.39 5.51
C ILE A 178 -15.45 -14.55 6.47
N VAL A 179 -16.70 -15.01 6.60
CA VAL A 179 -17.03 -16.16 7.45
C VAL A 179 -16.34 -17.42 6.96
N LEU A 180 -16.42 -17.74 5.66
CA LEU A 180 -15.75 -18.90 5.07
C LEU A 180 -14.24 -18.83 5.23
N ALA A 181 -13.64 -17.67 4.94
CA ALA A 181 -12.22 -17.45 5.13
C ALA A 181 -11.82 -17.62 6.60
N SER A 182 -12.62 -17.11 7.54
CA SER A 182 -12.35 -17.23 8.97
C SER A 182 -12.44 -18.69 9.44
N VAL A 183 -13.46 -19.43 9.01
CA VAL A 183 -13.65 -20.85 9.35
C VAL A 183 -12.46 -21.70 8.90
N VAL A 184 -11.83 -21.36 7.77
CA VAL A 184 -10.65 -22.08 7.27
C VAL A 184 -9.36 -21.55 7.90
N TRP A 185 -9.10 -20.25 7.82
CA TRP A 185 -7.81 -19.65 8.18
C TRP A 185 -7.62 -19.44 9.68
N VAL A 186 -8.66 -19.17 10.46
CA VAL A 186 -8.50 -18.98 11.92
C VAL A 186 -8.04 -20.27 12.59
N PRO A 187 -8.66 -21.45 12.36
CA PRO A 187 -8.17 -22.70 12.96
C PRO A 187 -6.74 -23.04 12.51
N ILE A 188 -6.42 -22.84 11.23
CA ILE A 188 -5.07 -23.06 10.69
C ILE A 188 -4.07 -22.11 11.37
N GLY A 189 -4.41 -20.83 11.49
CA GLY A 189 -3.57 -19.83 12.16
C GLY A 189 -3.35 -20.16 13.64
N VAL A 190 -4.40 -20.55 14.36
CA VAL A 190 -4.31 -20.99 15.75
C VAL A 190 -3.45 -22.25 15.87
N TRP A 191 -3.64 -23.25 15.00
CA TRP A 191 -2.85 -24.47 15.02
C TRP A 191 -1.36 -24.22 14.72
N ILE A 192 -1.04 -23.32 13.78
CA ILE A 192 0.35 -22.91 13.50
C ILE A 192 0.93 -22.15 14.70
N GLY A 193 0.15 -21.23 15.29
CA GLY A 193 0.59 -20.41 16.43
C GLY A 193 0.84 -21.23 17.71
N LEU A 194 0.07 -22.29 17.94
CA LEU A 194 0.28 -23.20 19.08
C LEU A 194 1.46 -24.18 18.88
N ASN A 195 1.94 -24.34 17.65
CA ASN A 195 3.03 -25.27 17.31
C ASN A 195 4.33 -24.51 16.97
N PRO A 196 5.26 -24.30 17.93
CA PRO A 196 6.46 -23.50 17.72
C PRO A 196 7.35 -24.01 16.58
N ARG A 197 7.36 -25.33 16.32
CA ARG A 197 8.11 -25.93 15.20
C ARG A 197 7.58 -25.54 13.82
N TRP A 198 6.27 -25.35 13.70
CA TRP A 198 5.63 -24.94 12.44
C TRP A 198 5.63 -23.42 12.31
N ALA A 199 5.44 -22.69 13.41
CA ALA A 199 5.60 -21.24 13.45
C ALA A 199 6.99 -20.81 12.95
N GLU A 200 8.08 -21.39 13.47
CA GLU A 200 9.45 -21.05 13.03
C GLU A 200 9.69 -21.29 11.52
N ARG A 201 9.08 -22.34 10.94
CA ARG A 201 9.27 -22.71 9.53
C ARG A 201 8.38 -21.92 8.58
N LEU A 202 7.15 -21.64 8.98
CA LEU A 202 6.16 -20.94 8.14
C LEU A 202 6.26 -19.43 8.27
N GLN A 203 6.84 -18.89 9.33
CA GLN A 203 6.99 -17.45 9.54
C GLN A 203 7.69 -16.74 8.37
N PRO A 204 8.79 -17.24 7.77
CA PRO A 204 9.39 -16.61 6.60
C PRO A 204 8.47 -16.59 5.37
N ILE A 205 7.70 -17.66 5.17
CA ILE A 205 6.74 -17.77 4.06
C ILE A 205 5.57 -16.81 4.29
N ALA A 206 5.03 -16.78 5.50
CA ALA A 206 3.97 -15.87 5.90
C ALA A 206 4.40 -14.40 5.77
N GLN A 207 5.64 -14.07 6.15
CA GLN A 207 6.21 -12.73 5.98
C GLN A 207 6.38 -12.36 4.50
N LEU A 208 6.87 -13.29 3.67
CA LEU A 208 6.98 -13.07 2.23
C LEU A 208 5.61 -12.86 1.59
N LEU A 209 4.62 -13.68 1.93
CA LEU A 209 3.25 -13.56 1.45
C LEU A 209 2.59 -12.27 1.95
N ALA A 210 2.83 -11.86 3.19
CA ALA A 210 2.32 -10.60 3.75
C ALA A 210 2.97 -9.35 3.11
N ALA A 211 4.21 -9.46 2.64
CA ALA A 211 4.88 -8.39 1.90
C ALA A 211 4.46 -8.36 0.42
N PHE A 212 3.78 -9.41 -0.06
CA PHE A 212 3.39 -9.51 -1.46
C PHE A 212 2.16 -8.63 -1.76
N PRO A 213 2.22 -7.76 -2.76
CA PRO A 213 1.11 -6.87 -3.06
C PRO A 213 -0.02 -7.64 -3.75
N ALA A 214 -1.19 -7.66 -3.11
CA ALA A 214 -2.38 -8.43 -3.52
C ALA A 214 -2.77 -8.28 -5.00
N ASN A 215 -2.61 -7.08 -5.57
CA ASN A 215 -2.94 -6.77 -6.96
C ASN A 215 -2.14 -7.57 -7.99
N VAL A 216 -0.97 -8.07 -7.63
CA VAL A 216 -0.14 -8.91 -8.53
C VAL A 216 -0.73 -10.30 -8.71
N LEU A 217 -1.56 -10.75 -7.76
CA LEU A 217 -2.25 -12.04 -7.86
C LEU A 217 -3.46 -11.98 -8.79
N PHE A 218 -3.95 -10.77 -9.13
CA PHE A 218 -5.18 -10.58 -9.90
C PHE A 218 -5.08 -11.15 -11.33
N PRO A 219 -4.02 -10.88 -12.13
CA PRO A 219 -3.92 -11.45 -13.47
C PRO A 219 -3.91 -12.98 -13.47
N PHE A 220 -3.24 -13.60 -12.49
CA PHE A 220 -3.22 -15.07 -12.37
C PHE A 220 -4.57 -15.64 -12.01
N ALA A 221 -5.28 -15.00 -11.07
CA ALA A 221 -6.63 -15.41 -10.70
C ALA A 221 -7.59 -15.28 -11.89
N VAL A 222 -7.52 -14.18 -12.65
CA VAL A 222 -8.33 -13.99 -13.86
C VAL A 222 -8.00 -15.02 -14.93
N ILE A 223 -6.72 -15.28 -15.20
CA ILE A 223 -6.30 -16.34 -16.13
C ILE A 223 -6.85 -17.70 -15.68
N ALA A 224 -6.79 -18.02 -14.39
CA ALA A 224 -7.34 -19.27 -13.86
C ALA A 224 -8.86 -19.35 -14.01
N ILE A 225 -9.60 -18.27 -13.72
CA ILE A 225 -11.06 -18.19 -13.90
C ILE A 225 -11.44 -18.43 -15.37
N VAL A 226 -10.77 -17.77 -16.29
CA VAL A 226 -11.03 -17.89 -17.73
C VAL A 226 -10.64 -19.28 -18.24
N ALA A 227 -9.46 -19.79 -17.88
CA ALA A 227 -8.98 -21.11 -18.29
C ALA A 227 -9.89 -22.24 -17.79
N LEU A 228 -10.41 -22.12 -16.57
CA LEU A 228 -11.32 -23.08 -15.95
C LEU A 228 -12.80 -22.83 -16.31
N LYS A 229 -13.10 -21.81 -17.15
CA LYS A 229 -14.45 -21.39 -17.54
C LYS A 229 -15.39 -21.16 -16.35
N LEU A 230 -14.84 -20.58 -15.28
CA LEU A 230 -15.56 -20.30 -14.04
C LEU A 230 -16.42 -19.04 -14.18
N ASN A 231 -17.56 -18.99 -13.49
CA ASN A 231 -18.44 -17.82 -13.51
C ASN A 231 -17.74 -16.61 -12.86
N PRO A 232 -17.45 -15.52 -13.61
CA PRO A 232 -16.76 -14.36 -13.08
C PRO A 232 -17.52 -13.70 -11.92
N ASP A 233 -18.85 -13.69 -11.95
CA ASP A 233 -19.67 -13.06 -10.91
C ASP A 233 -19.49 -13.71 -9.55
N VAL A 234 -19.11 -14.99 -9.51
CA VAL A 234 -18.84 -15.72 -8.27
C VAL A 234 -17.36 -15.69 -7.95
N TRP A 235 -16.51 -16.04 -8.91
CA TRP A 235 -15.09 -16.32 -8.67
C TRP A 235 -14.20 -15.08 -8.64
N LEU A 236 -14.70 -13.91 -9.02
CA LEU A 236 -14.06 -12.64 -8.69
C LEU A 236 -14.25 -12.26 -7.22
N SER A 237 -15.23 -12.84 -6.53
CA SER A 237 -15.58 -12.43 -5.18
C SER A 237 -14.46 -12.70 -4.14
N PRO A 238 -13.76 -13.86 -4.17
CA PRO A 238 -12.61 -14.09 -3.28
C PRO A 238 -11.49 -13.05 -3.43
N LEU A 239 -11.30 -12.45 -4.61
CA LEU A 239 -10.29 -11.40 -4.82
C LEU A 239 -10.64 -10.11 -4.05
N MET A 240 -11.90 -9.90 -3.66
CA MET A 240 -12.33 -8.73 -2.89
C MET A 240 -11.87 -8.77 -1.43
N ILE A 241 -11.61 -9.95 -0.88
CA ILE A 241 -11.21 -10.15 0.52
C ILE A 241 -9.71 -10.45 0.68
N LEU A 242 -8.94 -10.27 -0.40
CA LEU A 242 -7.51 -10.63 -0.49
C LEU A 242 -6.60 -9.50 0.00
#